data_AF-A0A5D5AMV4-F1
#
_entry.id   AF-A0A5D5AMV4-F1
#
_cell.length_a   1.000
_cell.length_b   1.000
_cell.length_c   1.000
_cell.angle_alpha   90.00
_cell.angle_beta   90.00
_cell.angle_gamma   90.00
#
_symmetry.space_group_name_H-M   'P 1'
#
loop_
_entity.id
_entity.type
_entity.pdbx_description
1 polymer ?
#
loop_
_entity_poly.entity_id
_entity_poly.type
_entity_poly.pdbx_seq_one_letter_code
_entity_poly.pdbx_strand_id
1 'polypeptide(L)' 'MTSPAADRTLDVREIDGPPFDDIVAALDDLADDERLELIARFEPAPLYGDLDGRRFDHDSEKRDDGTWHVLLEHA' A
#
# COMPACT_ATOMS: atom_id res chain seq x y z
N MET A 1 15.15 5.34 17.93
CA MET A 1 13.72 4.95 17.84
C MET A 1 13.24 5.37 16.46
N THR A 2 13.22 4.45 15.51
CA THR A 2 12.53 4.56 14.23
C THR A 2 12.27 3.12 13.85
N SER A 3 11.02 2.70 14.02
CA SER A 3 10.57 1.38 13.60
C SER A 3 10.57 1.38 12.06
N PRO A 4 11.31 0.50 11.38
CA PRO A 4 11.19 0.35 9.93
C PRO A 4 9.96 -0.51 9.65
N ALA A 5 8.77 0.08 9.70
CA ALA A 5 7.54 -0.63 9.35
C ALA A 5 7.33 -0.65 7.82
N ALA A 6 7.74 0.42 7.12
CA ALA A 6 7.77 0.47 5.67
C ALA A 6 8.86 1.45 5.20
N ASP A 7 9.55 1.11 4.11
CA ASP A 7 10.58 1.93 3.47
C ASP A 7 9.94 3.05 2.64
N ARG A 8 8.73 2.80 2.13
CA ARG A 8 7.88 3.79 1.48
C ARG A 8 6.53 3.89 2.15
N THR A 9 5.99 5.10 2.19
CA THR A 9 4.61 5.35 2.62
C THR A 9 3.89 6.14 1.55
N LEU A 10 2.70 5.68 1.14
CA LEU A 10 1.84 6.35 0.17
C LEU A 10 0.49 6.68 0.83
N ASP A 11 0.25 7.96 1.07
CA ASP A 11 -1.05 8.42 1.60
C ASP A 11 -1.99 8.78 0.45
N VAL A 12 -2.93 7.88 0.17
CA VAL A 12 -3.89 8.07 -0.92
C VAL A 12 -5.08 8.95 -0.54
N ARG A 13 -5.14 9.42 0.71
CA ARG A 13 -6.16 10.37 1.16
C ARG A 13 -5.85 11.78 0.66
N GLU A 14 -4.58 12.07 0.37
CA GLU A 14 -4.11 13.34 -0.17
C GLU A 14 -4.18 13.41 -1.71
N ILE A 15 -4.45 12.28 -2.37
CA ILE A 15 -4.53 12.20 -3.83
C ILE A 15 -5.93 12.57 -4.31
N ASP A 16 -6.01 13.62 -5.13
CA ASP A 16 -7.22 14.03 -5.83
C ASP A 16 -7.44 13.13 -7.06
N GLY A 17 -8.18 12.03 -6.90
CA GLY A 17 -8.50 11.11 -7.99
C GLY A 17 -8.53 9.64 -7.58
N PRO A 18 -8.58 8.72 -8.57
CA PRO A 18 -8.44 7.30 -8.31
C PRO A 18 -6.98 7.00 -7.94
N PRO A 19 -6.67 6.60 -6.69
CA PRO A 19 -5.30 6.43 -6.24
C PRO A 19 -4.62 5.15 -6.77
N PHE A 20 -5.30 4.44 -7.67
CA PHE A 20 -4.86 3.15 -8.19
C PHE A 20 -3.56 3.27 -8.99
N ASP A 21 -3.46 4.30 -9.82
CA ASP A 21 -2.31 4.53 -10.69
C ASP A 21 -1.07 4.87 -9.86
N ASP A 22 -1.20 5.75 -8.86
CA ASP A 22 -0.12 6.10 -7.94
C ASP A 22 0.36 4.90 -7.11
N ILE A 23 -0.55 4.03 -6.66
CA ILE A 23 -0.18 2.82 -5.93
C ILE A 23 0.62 1.88 -6.83
N VAL A 24 0.11 1.61 -8.04
CA VAL A 24 0.80 0.74 -9.00
C VAL A 24 2.15 1.32 -9.41
N ALA A 25 2.25 2.62 -9.61
CA ALA A 25 3.51 3.30 -9.90
C ALA A 25 4.49 3.21 -8.71
N ALA A 26 4.00 3.37 -7.48
CA ALA A 26 4.83 3.23 -6.29
C ALA A 26 5.32 1.80 -6.07
N LEU A 27 4.50 0.80 -6.41
CA LEU A 27 4.87 -0.62 -6.38
C LEU A 27 5.85 -1.00 -7.50
N ASP A 28 5.70 -0.44 -8.70
CA ASP A 28 6.62 -0.66 -9.83
C ASP A 28 8.02 -0.07 -9.54
N ASP A 29 8.07 1.02 -8.78
CA ASP A 29 9.29 1.67 -8.33
C ASP A 29 9.85 1.09 -7.01
N LEU A 30 9.13 0.17 -6.36
CA LEU A 30 9.56 -0.49 -5.12
C LEU A 30 10.55 -1.62 -5.42
N ALA A 31 11.64 -1.71 -4.66
CA ALA A 31 12.55 -2.84 -4.76
C ALA A 31 12.02 -4.10 -4.05
N ASP A 32 12.54 -5.27 -4.44
CA ASP A 32 12.16 -6.59 -3.90
C ASP A 32 12.42 -6.74 -2.38
N ASP A 33 13.29 -5.91 -1.79
CA ASP A 33 13.61 -5.90 -0.35
C ASP A 33 12.90 -4.76 0.42
N GLU A 34 12.14 -3.92 -0.30
CA GLU A 34 11.43 -2.77 0.27
C GLU A 34 9.96 -3.07 0.55
N ARG A 35 9.41 -2.34 1.52
CA ARG A 35 7.99 -2.45 1.90
C ARG A 35 7.27 -1.12 1.71
N LEU A 36 6.06 -1.17 1.17
CA LEU A 36 5.21 0.00 0.94
C LEU A 36 4.02 -0.01 1.90
N GLU A 37 3.90 1.00 2.75
CA GLU A 37 2.70 1.25 3.55
C GLU A 37 1.76 2.19 2.80
N LEU A 38 0.58 1.68 2.50
CA LEU A 38 -0.50 2.42 1.88
C LEU A 38 -1.50 2.90 2.92
N ILE A 39 -1.73 4.21 3.02
CA ILE A 39 -2.72 4.80 3.93
C ILE A 39 -3.91 5.26 3.13
N ALA A 40 -5.04 4.56 3.27
CA ALA A 40 -6.27 4.85 2.57
C ALA A 40 -7.43 5.20 3.52
N ARG A 41 -8.38 6.00 3.03
CA ARG A 41 -9.64 6.29 3.74
C ARG A 41 -10.70 5.18 3.55
N PHE A 42 -10.48 4.26 2.62
CA PHE A 42 -11.33 3.11 2.34
C PHE A 42 -10.48 1.94 1.85
N GLU A 43 -10.99 0.71 1.98
CA GLU A 43 -10.30 -0.51 1.55
C GLU A 43 -10.09 -0.53 0.02
N PRO A 44 -8.85 -0.67 -0.48
CA PRO A 44 -8.54 -0.77 -1.90
C PRO A 44 -8.80 -2.19 -2.44
N ALA A 45 -9.99 -2.72 -2.20
CA ALA A 45 -10.39 -4.08 -2.60
C ALA A 45 -10.14 -4.44 -4.08
N PRO A 46 -10.28 -3.52 -5.08
CA PRO A 46 -9.99 -3.88 -6.46
C PRO A 46 -8.50 -4.18 -6.69
N LEU A 47 -7.60 -3.68 -5.84
CA LEU A 47 -6.15 -3.74 -6.02
C LEU A 47 -5.58 -5.10 -5.60
N TYR A 48 -6.23 -5.79 -4.67
CA TYR A 48 -5.82 -7.13 -4.21
C TYR A 48 -5.75 -8.16 -5.35
N GLY A 49 -6.61 -8.03 -6.36
CA GLY A 49 -6.57 -8.91 -7.55
C GLY A 49 -5.34 -8.72 -8.42
N ASP A 50 -4.81 -7.50 -8.52
CA ASP A 50 -3.60 -7.18 -9.28
C ASP A 50 -2.32 -7.59 -8.53
N LEU A 51 -2.34 -7.58 -7.19
CA LEU A 51 -1.19 -7.93 -6.35
C LEU A 51 -0.89 -9.43 -6.38
N ASP A 52 -1.93 -10.26 -6.32
CA ASP A 52 -1.80 -11.72 -6.41
C ASP A 52 -1.09 -12.15 -7.71
N GLY A 53 -1.42 -11.49 -8.82
CA GLY A 53 -0.78 -11.72 -10.12
C GLY A 53 0.68 -11.26 -10.20
N ARG A 54 1.09 -10.30 -9.36
CA ARG A 54 2.44 -9.72 -9.34
C ARG A 54 3.36 -10.34 -8.29
N ARG A 55 2.90 -11.34 -7.52
CA ARG A 55 3.60 -11.90 -6.35
C ARG A 55 3.93 -10.85 -5.29
N PHE A 56 2.95 -10.01 -4.99
CA PHE A 56 3.02 -9.13 -3.84
C PHE A 56 2.10 -9.66 -2.74
N ASP A 57 2.65 -9.76 -1.53
CA ASP A 57 1.88 -9.97 -0.33
C ASP A 57 1.29 -8.63 0.13
N HIS A 58 0.07 -8.68 0.66
CA HIS A 58 -0.63 -7.50 1.17
C HIS A 58 -1.30 -7.78 2.50
N ASP A 59 -1.01 -6.95 3.49
CA ASP A 59 -1.62 -7.01 4.81
C ASP A 59 -2.41 -5.74 5.05
N SER A 60 -3.74 -5.85 5.02
CA SER A 60 -4.65 -4.72 5.22
C SER A 60 -5.20 -4.68 6.64
N GLU A 61 -4.84 -3.66 7.39
CA GLU A 61 -5.30 -3.42 8.75
C GLU A 61 -6.09 -2.11 8.85
N LYS A 62 -7.28 -2.17 9.44
CA LYS A 62 -8.06 -0.97 9.78
C LYS A 62 -7.61 -0.41 11.13
N ARG A 63 -7.19 0.86 11.15
CA ARG A 63 -6.80 1.58 12.37
C ARG A 63 -8.01 2.17 13.10
N ASP A 64 -7.84 2.41 14.40
CA ASP A 64 -8.81 3.07 15.28
C ASP A 64 -9.25 4.46 14.78
N ASP A 65 -8.39 5.17 14.04
CA ASP A 65 -8.70 6.48 13.46
C ASP A 65 -9.67 6.38 12.26
N GLY A 66 -10.05 5.17 11.86
CA GLY A 66 -10.90 4.91 10.70
C GLY A 66 -10.15 4.86 9.37
N THR A 67 -8.82 4.99 9.40
CA THR A 67 -7.94 4.78 8.24
C THR A 67 -7.63 3.31 8.02
N TRP A 68 -7.32 2.97 6.77
CA TRP A 68 -6.84 1.67 6.35
C TRP A 68 -5.34 1.78 6.08
N HIS A 69 -4.57 0.90 6.70
CA HIS A 69 -3.14 0.74 6.45
C HIS A 69 -2.96 -0.58 5.72
N VAL A 70 -2.46 -0.53 4.49
CA VAL A 70 -2.16 -1.74 3.72
C VAL A 70 -0.65 -1.82 3.57
N LEU A 71 -0.03 -2.82 4.18
CA LEU A 71 1.38 -3.10 3.99
C LEU A 71 1.53 -3.98 2.75
N LEU A 72 2.40 -3.59 1.84
CA LEU A 72 2.67 -4.29 0.58
C LEU A 72 4.15 -4.69 0.57
N GLU A 73 4.42 -5.95 0.29
CA GLU A 73 5.77 -6.50 0.22
C GLU A 73 5.88 -7.55 -0.90
N HIS A 74 7.09 -7.77 -1.41
CA HIS A 74 7.33 -8.85 -2.38
C HIS A 74 7.23 -10.22 -1.69
N ALA A 75 6.57 -11.19 -2.36
CA ALA A 75 6.33 -12.55 -1.85
C ALA A 75 7.38 -13.59 -2.31
#